data_AF-E2BSV2-F1
#
_entry.id   AF-E2BSV2-F1
#
_cell.length_a   1.000
_cell.length_b   1.000
_cell.length_c   1.000
_cell.angle_alpha   90.00
_cell.angle_beta   90.00
_cell.angle_gamma   90.00
#
_symmetry.space_group_name_H-M   'P 1'
#
loop_
_entity.id
_entity.type
_entity.pdbx_description
1 polymer ?
#
loop_
_entity_poly.entity_id
_entity_poly.type
_entity_poly.pdbx_seq_one_letter_code
_entity_poly.pdbx_strand_id
1 'polypeptide(L)' 'GRTSIEDDPRAGRPSTVTADDTNASIIATLLDEDRRITVREIEAETGISKTSAHRILTQVLGKR' A
#
# COMPACT_ATOMS: atom_id res chain seq x y z
N GLY A 1 -12.36 -29.43 -17.00
CA GLY A 1 -10.99 -29.25 -16.46
C GLY A 1 -10.80 -27.79 -16.16
N ARG A 2 -10.63 -27.43 -14.88
CA ARG A 2 -10.27 -26.08 -14.44
C ARG A 2 -8.93 -26.19 -13.74
N THR A 3 -7.85 -26.14 -14.51
CA THR A 3 -6.49 -26.10 -13.98
C THR A 3 -5.67 -25.28 -14.96
N SER A 4 -5.60 -23.99 -14.71
CA SER A 4 -4.46 -23.20 -15.14
C SER A 4 -3.89 -22.63 -13.84
N ILE A 5 -2.88 -23.33 -13.37
CA ILE A 5 -2.01 -22.98 -12.25
C ILE A 5 -0.72 -22.62 -12.99
N GLU A 6 -0.54 -21.36 -13.32
CA GLU A 6 0.76 -20.86 -13.75
C GLU A 6 1.35 -20.10 -12.56
N ASP A 7 2.10 -20.87 -11.78
CA ASP A 7 2.85 -20.43 -10.60
C ASP A 7 4.24 -19.92 -11.05
N ASP A 8 4.39 -18.60 -10.89
CA ASP A 8 5.60 -17.80 -10.57
C ASP A 8 6.75 -17.63 -11.61
N PRO A 9 7.13 -16.37 -11.91
CA PRO A 9 8.52 -15.95 -11.98
C PRO A 9 8.96 -15.33 -10.64
N ARG A 10 9.66 -16.15 -9.83
CA ARG A 10 10.22 -15.75 -8.54
C ARG A 10 11.43 -14.82 -8.75
N ALA A 11 11.20 -13.51 -8.88
CA ALA A 11 12.02 -12.36 -8.40
C ALA A 11 11.64 -11.06 -9.14
N GLY A 12 11.03 -10.12 -8.42
CA GLY A 12 10.80 -8.75 -8.89
C GLY A 12 9.33 -8.36 -8.78
N ARG A 13 9.03 -7.23 -8.12
CA ARG A 13 7.68 -6.66 -8.14
C ARG A 13 7.64 -5.33 -8.90
N PRO A 14 7.66 -5.33 -10.24
CA PRO A 14 7.42 -4.12 -11.00
C PRO A 14 5.95 -4.12 -11.46
N SER A 15 5.05 -3.60 -10.63
CA SER A 15 3.73 -3.10 -11.05
C SER A 15 3.00 -2.40 -9.91
N THR A 16 3.10 -2.90 -8.67
CA THR A 16 2.52 -2.16 -7.54
C THR A 16 3.47 -1.18 -6.90
N VAL A 17 4.78 -1.24 -7.14
CA VAL A 17 5.74 -0.26 -6.60
C VAL A 17 5.35 1.15 -7.03
N THR A 18 5.04 1.37 -8.30
CA THR A 18 4.67 2.70 -8.80
C THR A 18 3.38 3.25 -8.19
N ALA A 19 2.38 2.38 -7.98
CA ALA A 19 1.13 2.74 -7.30
C ALA A 19 1.33 2.92 -5.79
N ASP A 20 2.15 2.07 -5.16
CA ASP A 20 2.52 2.14 -3.74
C ASP A 20 3.34 3.40 -3.46
N ASP A 21 4.23 3.83 -4.35
CA ASP A 21 5.01 5.07 -4.24
C ASP A 21 4.11 6.32 -4.35
N THR A 22 3.17 6.31 -5.29
CA THR A 22 2.18 7.41 -5.42
C THR A 22 1.26 7.47 -4.20
N ASN A 23 0.81 6.32 -3.70
CA ASN A 23 -0.01 6.25 -2.51
C ASN A 23 0.79 6.57 -1.24
N ALA A 24 2.10 6.28 -1.22
CA ALA A 24 2.98 6.58 -0.11
C ALA A 24 3.16 8.07 0.11
N SER A 25 3.25 8.89 -0.95
CA SER A 25 3.31 10.34 -0.79
C SER A 25 2.01 10.88 -0.19
N ILE A 26 0.85 10.40 -0.65
CA ILE A 26 -0.47 10.77 -0.10
C ILE A 26 -0.56 10.41 1.39
N ILE A 27 -0.23 9.16 1.75
CA ILE A 27 -0.27 8.69 3.14
C ILE A 27 0.74 9.44 4.01
N ALA A 28 1.92 9.77 3.48
CA ALA A 28 2.92 10.55 4.20
C ALA A 28 2.43 11.97 4.49
N THR A 29 1.78 12.64 3.53
CA THR A 29 1.16 13.95 3.75
C THR A 29 0.08 13.90 4.81
N LEU A 30 -0.81 12.90 4.76
CA LEU A 30 -1.85 12.71 5.79
C LEU A 30 -1.25 12.48 7.19
N LEU A 31 -0.15 11.73 7.29
CA LEU A 31 0.56 11.51 8.56
C LEU A 31 1.27 12.77 9.07
N ASP A 32 1.76 13.63 8.16
CA ASP A 32 2.40 14.89 8.55
C ASP A 32 1.36 15.91 9.07
N GLU A 33 0.15 15.89 8.51
CA GLU A 33 -0.99 16.69 8.99
C GLU A 33 -1.57 16.13 10.30
N ASP A 34 -1.81 14.82 10.37
CA ASP A 34 -2.28 14.12 11.57
C ASP A 34 -1.55 12.79 11.78
N ARG A 35 -0.59 12.79 12.70
CA ARG A 35 0.18 11.59 13.08
C ARG A 35 -0.66 10.51 13.76
N ARG A 36 -1.90 10.82 14.18
CA ARG A 36 -2.81 9.86 14.82
C ARG A 36 -3.85 9.29 13.86
N ILE A 37 -3.79 9.65 12.58
CA ILE A 37 -4.69 9.11 11.56
C ILE A 37 -4.60 7.58 11.50
N THR A 38 -5.76 6.93 11.50
CA THR A 38 -5.87 5.48 11.44
C THR A 38 -5.93 4.98 10.00
N VAL A 39 -5.58 3.71 9.79
CA VAL A 39 -5.69 3.05 8.48
C VAL A 39 -7.12 3.11 7.91
N ARG A 40 -8.14 3.15 8.76
CA ARG A 40 -9.54 3.28 8.35
C ARG A 40 -9.86 4.70 7.85
N GLU A 41 -9.30 5.73 8.49
CA GLU A 41 -9.47 7.11 8.05
C GLU A 41 -8.69 7.36 6.76
N ILE A 42 -7.49 6.81 6.63
CA ILE A 42 -6.73 6.82 5.36
C ILE A 42 -7.56 6.20 4.24
N GLU A 43 -8.18 5.04 4.46
CA GLU A 43 -9.05 4.40 3.46
C GLU A 43 -10.26 5.27 3.10
N ALA A 44 -10.88 5.91 4.09
CA ALA A 44 -12.03 6.78 3.86
C ALA A 44 -11.66 8.05 3.07
N GLU A 45 -10.49 8.63 3.33
CA GLU A 45 -10.02 9.88 2.71
C GLU A 45 -9.46 9.65 1.30
N THR A 46 -8.70 8.56 1.12
CA THR A 46 -7.93 8.31 -0.10
C THR A 46 -8.52 7.22 -1.00
N GLY A 47 -9.44 6.41 -0.48
CA GLY A 47 -9.91 5.19 -1.14
C GLY A 47 -8.89 4.05 -1.17
N ILE A 48 -7.72 4.21 -0.53
CA ILE A 48 -6.68 3.19 -0.48
C ILE A 48 -7.11 2.10 0.49
N SER A 49 -7.19 0.85 0.00
CA SER A 49 -7.56 -0.29 0.84
C SER A 49 -6.65 -0.41 2.08
N LYS A 50 -7.21 -0.88 3.19
CA LYS A 50 -6.44 -1.08 4.44
C LYS A 50 -5.18 -1.91 4.25
N THR A 51 -5.26 -2.94 3.40
CA THR A 51 -4.12 -3.83 3.10
C THR A 51 -3.01 -3.08 2.37
N SER A 52 -3.35 -2.24 1.39
CA SER A 52 -2.39 -1.39 0.69
C SER A 52 -1.79 -0.34 1.63
N ALA A 53 -2.62 0.33 2.42
CA ALA A 53 -2.16 1.31 3.40
C ALA A 53 -1.20 0.68 4.43
N HIS A 54 -1.53 -0.50 4.98
CA HIS A 54 -0.65 -1.20 5.91
C HIS A 54 0.68 -1.62 5.27
N ARG A 55 0.63 -2.11 4.03
CA ARG A 55 1.83 -2.43 3.25
C ARG A 55 2.70 -1.19 3.05
N ILE A 56 2.12 -0.07 2.67
CA ILE A 56 2.84 1.19 2.44
C ILE A 56 3.46 1.71 3.74
N LEU A 57 2.69 1.73 4.83
CA LEU A 57 3.18 2.16 6.14
C LEU A 57 4.41 1.35 6.57
N THR A 58 4.37 0.04 6.41
CA THR A 58 5.42 -0.87 6.91
C THR A 58 6.58 -1.10 5.93
N GLN A 59 6.32 -1.20 4.63
CA GLN A 59 7.30 -1.56 3.60
C GLN A 59 7.89 -0.35 2.86
N VAL A 60 7.16 0.76 2.76
CA VAL A 60 7.60 1.97 2.02
C VAL A 60 8.02 3.06 3.00
N LEU A 61 7.15 3.43 3.94
CA LEU A 61 7.39 4.52 4.89
C LEU A 61 8.14 4.09 6.16
N GLY A 62 8.28 2.77 6.39
CA GLY A 62 8.99 2.21 7.54
C GLY A 62 8.39 2.61 8.90
N LYS A 63 7.11 2.98 8.96
CA LYS A 63 6.39 3.30 10.20
C LYS A 63 5.97 1.98 10.85
N ARG A 64 6.34 1.81 12.11
CA ARG A 64 6.00 0.66 12.96
C ARG A 64 5.08 1.11 14.08
#